data_AF-J7J1Q2-F1
#
_entry.id   AF-J7J1Q2-F1
#
_cell.length_a   1.000
_cell.length_b   1.000
_cell.length_c   1.000
_cell.angle_alpha   90.00
_cell.angle_beta   90.00
_cell.angle_gamma   90.00
#
_symmetry.space_group_name_H-M   'P 1'
#
loop_
_entity.id
_entity.type
_entity.pdbx_description
1 polymer ?
#
loop_
_entity_poly.entity_id
_entity_poly.type
_entity_poly.pdbx_seq_one_letter_code
_entity_poly.pdbx_strand_id
1 'polypeptide(L)'
;MTNSREKGAAGEREFARLCRDQGYDCRRGQQFSGLEGDDVVGLPGIHIECKRVEALNIEKAMIQSRRDAKEGEMPIVAFRRDRERWKVCMDAEDWFAIYREWEAGQDLARREKNVSMPQM
;
A
#
# COMPACT_ATOMS: atom_id res chain seq x y z
N MET A 1 -12.31 11.11 -24.27
CA MET A 1 -13.01 10.25 -23.27
C MET A 1 -12.03 9.14 -22.92
N THR A 2 -11.41 9.18 -21.74
CA THR A 2 -10.43 8.15 -21.33
C THR A 2 -11.16 6.87 -20.94
N ASN A 3 -10.74 5.72 -21.46
CA ASN A 3 -11.38 4.44 -21.13
C ASN A 3 -11.11 4.08 -19.66
N SER A 4 -12.10 3.51 -18.97
CA SER A 4 -11.96 3.02 -17.58
C SER A 4 -10.72 2.13 -17.41
N ARG A 5 -10.42 1.29 -18.41
CA ARG A 5 -9.20 0.43 -18.43
C ARG A 5 -7.91 1.23 -18.44
N GLU A 6 -7.83 2.28 -19.25
CA GLU A 6 -6.65 3.15 -19.33
C GLU A 6 -6.47 3.94 -18.03
N LYS A 7 -7.57 4.41 -17.43
CA LYS A 7 -7.54 5.10 -16.13
C LYS A 7 -7.07 4.17 -15.01
N GLY A 8 -7.51 2.91 -15.01
CA GLY A 8 -7.04 1.88 -14.08
C GLY A 8 -5.53 1.65 -14.22
N ALA A 9 -5.07 1.31 -15.43
CA ALA A 9 -3.65 1.07 -15.69
C ALA A 9 -2.77 2.31 -15.40
N ALA A 10 -3.28 3.52 -15.63
CA ALA A 10 -2.60 4.75 -15.23
C ALA A 10 -2.50 4.88 -13.71
N GLY A 11 -3.58 4.60 -12.98
CA GLY A 11 -3.59 4.58 -11.51
C GLY A 11 -2.57 3.59 -10.94
N GLU A 12 -2.52 2.37 -11.45
CA GLU A 12 -1.57 1.36 -10.99
C GLU A 12 -0.11 1.79 -11.25
N ARG A 13 0.19 2.38 -12.42
CA ARG A 13 1.54 2.92 -12.72
C ARG A 13 1.91 4.10 -11.81
N GLU A 14 0.95 4.97 -11.49
CA GLU A 14 1.15 6.09 -10.59
C GLU A 14 1.43 5.61 -9.16
N PHE A 15 0.70 4.60 -8.66
CA PHE A 15 0.95 4.04 -7.34
C PHE A 15 2.28 3.29 -7.27
N ALA A 16 2.62 2.51 -8.31
CA ALA A 16 3.94 1.88 -8.41
C ALA A 16 5.09 2.92 -8.44
N ARG A 17 4.87 4.09 -9.05
CA ARG A 17 5.83 5.21 -8.98
C ARG A 17 5.92 5.76 -7.56
N LEU A 18 4.80 5.97 -6.88
CA LEU A 18 4.79 6.43 -5.48
C LEU A 18 5.63 5.49 -4.59
N CYS A 19 5.47 4.17 -4.73
CA CYS A 19 6.27 3.20 -3.98
C CYS A 19 7.77 3.30 -4.31
N ARG A 20 8.13 3.51 -5.58
CA ARG A 20 9.53 3.76 -6.00
C ARG A 20 10.10 5.03 -5.41
N ASP A 21 9.31 6.09 -5.30
CA ASP A 21 9.72 7.33 -4.64
C ASP A 21 9.98 7.12 -3.13
N GLN A 22 9.46 6.04 -2.53
CA GLN A 22 9.76 5.61 -1.16
C GLN A 22 10.90 4.58 -1.07
N GLY A 23 11.54 4.22 -2.19
CA GLY A 23 12.68 3.29 -2.23
C GLY A 23 12.34 1.83 -2.51
N TYR A 24 11.09 1.49 -2.86
CA TYR A 24 10.68 0.13 -3.20
C TYR A 24 10.64 -0.08 -4.71
N ASP A 25 11.21 -1.17 -5.23
CA ASP A 25 11.22 -1.49 -6.67
C ASP A 25 9.85 -2.05 -7.14
N CYS A 26 8.82 -1.20 -7.06
CA CYS A 26 7.47 -1.56 -7.43
C CYS A 26 7.19 -1.35 -8.92
N ARG A 27 6.37 -2.24 -9.48
CA ARG A 27 5.85 -2.16 -10.85
C ARG A 27 4.40 -2.59 -10.93
N ARG A 28 3.72 -2.11 -11.97
CA ARG A 28 2.38 -2.60 -12.33
C ARG A 28 2.44 -4.11 -12.63
N GLY A 29 1.45 -4.86 -12.16
CA GLY A 29 1.25 -6.23 -12.59
C GLY A 29 0.96 -6.34 -14.09
N GLN A 30 1.14 -7.56 -14.60
CA GLN A 30 0.71 -7.94 -15.94
C GLN A 30 -0.10 -9.22 -15.79
N GLN A 31 -1.27 -9.27 -16.45
CA GLN A 31 -1.99 -10.53 -16.60
C GLN A 31 -1.16 -11.43 -17.53
N PHE A 32 -0.77 -12.61 -17.05
CA PHE A 32 -0.18 -13.64 -17.89
C PHE A 32 -1.18 -14.80 -18.03
N SER A 33 -1.50 -15.15 -19.27
CA SER A 33 -2.17 -16.41 -19.65
C SER A 33 -3.47 -16.73 -18.88
N GLY A 34 -4.31 -15.73 -18.59
CA GLY A 34 -5.63 -15.93 -17.98
C GLY A 34 -5.67 -16.00 -16.45
N LEU A 35 -4.53 -15.82 -15.78
CA LEU A 35 -4.49 -15.63 -14.32
C LEU A 35 -4.69 -14.14 -13.99
N GLU A 36 -5.53 -13.85 -12.99
CA GLU A 36 -5.59 -12.53 -12.38
C GLU A 36 -4.23 -12.26 -11.70
N GLY A 37 -3.55 -11.20 -12.12
CA GLY A 37 -2.27 -10.79 -11.55
C GLY A 37 -2.48 -9.56 -10.68
N ASP A 38 -1.74 -9.47 -9.57
CA ASP A 38 -1.78 -8.36 -8.61
C ASP A 38 -1.65 -6.99 -9.32
N ASP A 39 -2.41 -5.97 -8.90
CA ASP A 39 -2.42 -4.66 -9.56
C ASP A 39 -1.02 -4.00 -9.55
N VAL A 40 -0.33 -4.08 -8.42
CA VAL A 40 1.04 -3.60 -8.21
C VAL A 40 1.82 -4.64 -7.39
N VAL A 41 3.04 -4.93 -7.82
CA VAL A 41 3.95 -5.86 -7.13
C VAL A 41 5.26 -5.16 -6.76
N GLY A 42 5.99 -5.74 -5.79
CA GLY A 42 7.32 -5.26 -5.38
C GLY A 42 7.36 -4.58 -4.01
N LEU A 43 6.22 -4.44 -3.33
CA LEU A 43 6.17 -4.00 -1.93
C LEU A 43 6.21 -5.23 -1.01
N PRO A 44 7.27 -5.43 -0.21
CA PRO A 44 7.44 -6.66 0.56
C PRO A 44 6.29 -6.90 1.55
N GLY A 45 5.71 -8.10 1.52
CA GLY A 45 4.66 -8.52 2.46
C GLY A 45 3.30 -7.84 2.29
N ILE A 46 3.07 -7.10 1.20
CA ILE A 46 1.81 -6.37 0.97
C ILE A 46 1.15 -6.84 -0.33
N HIS A 47 -0.12 -7.24 -0.26
CA HIS A 47 -0.98 -7.40 -1.43
C HIS A 47 -1.71 -6.08 -1.73
N ILE A 48 -1.67 -5.61 -2.98
CA ILE A 48 -2.15 -4.28 -3.36
C ILE A 48 -3.32 -4.38 -4.33
N GLU A 49 -4.48 -3.92 -3.90
CA GLU A 49 -5.61 -3.58 -4.77
C GLU A 49 -5.60 -2.05 -5.04
N CYS A 50 -5.51 -1.63 -6.31
CA CYS A 50 -5.32 -0.22 -6.68
C CYS A 50 -6.56 0.37 -7.35
N LYS A 51 -7.08 1.48 -6.80
CA LYS A 51 -8.31 2.15 -7.28
C LYS A 51 -8.13 3.64 -7.53
N ARG A 52 -8.17 4.03 -8.81
CA ARG A 52 -8.31 5.42 -9.22
C ARG A 52 -9.75 5.70 -9.68
N VAL A 53 -10.61 6.14 -8.77
CA VAL A 53 -12.05 6.33 -9.00
C VAL A 53 -12.58 7.54 -8.24
N GLU A 54 -13.64 8.16 -8.75
CA GLU A 54 -14.30 9.29 -8.07
C GLU A 54 -15.17 8.83 -6.89
N ALA A 55 -15.80 7.65 -7.02
CA ALA A 55 -16.57 7.02 -5.96
C ALA A 55 -16.11 5.58 -5.77
N LEU A 56 -15.56 5.28 -4.58
CA LEU A 56 -15.07 3.96 -4.21
C LEU A 56 -16.05 3.31 -3.24
N ASN A 57 -16.48 2.08 -3.54
CA ASN A 57 -17.04 1.19 -2.53
C ASN A 57 -15.86 0.47 -1.86
N ILE A 58 -15.44 0.97 -0.70
CA ILE A 58 -14.25 0.49 -0.02
C ILE A 58 -14.42 -0.94 0.49
N GLU A 59 -15.61 -1.32 0.97
CA GLU A 59 -15.87 -2.67 1.48
C GLU A 59 -15.69 -3.72 0.38
N LYS A 60 -16.26 -3.46 -0.80
CA LYS A 60 -16.09 -4.37 -1.94
C LYS A 60 -14.62 -4.50 -2.36
N ALA A 61 -13.86 -3.40 -2.33
CA ALA A 61 -12.45 -3.41 -2.68
C ALA A 61 -11.60 -4.14 -1.62
N MET A 62 -11.92 -3.99 -0.33
CA MET A 62 -11.25 -4.73 0.74
C MET A 62 -11.54 -6.23 0.67
N ILE A 63 -12.78 -6.63 0.35
CA ILE A 63 -13.12 -8.04 0.10
C ILE A 63 -12.28 -8.62 -1.05
N GLN A 64 -12.13 -7.86 -2.14
CA GLN A 64 -11.30 -8.25 -3.28
C GLN A 64 -9.84 -8.43 -2.86
N SER A 65 -9.27 -7.43 -2.19
CA SER A 65 -7.88 -7.44 -1.73
C SER A 65 -7.59 -8.60 -0.78
N ARG A 66 -8.48 -8.86 0.20
CA ARG A 66 -8.35 -10.01 1.12
C ARG A 66 -8.39 -11.36 0.41
N ARG A 67 -9.25 -11.50 -0.61
CA ARG A 67 -9.43 -12.76 -1.34
C ARG A 67 -8.21 -13.10 -2.18
N ASP A 68 -7.57 -12.08 -2.75
CA ASP A 68 -6.45 -12.25 -3.68
C ASP A 68 -5.08 -12.20 -2.99
N ALA A 69 -5.02 -11.72 -1.75
CA ALA A 69 -3.82 -11.78 -0.91
C ALA A 69 -3.38 -13.22 -0.64
N LYS A 70 -2.07 -13.46 -0.77
CA LYS A 70 -1.46 -14.76 -0.47
C LYS A 70 -1.19 -14.88 1.03
N GLU A 71 -0.95 -16.12 1.48
CA GLU A 71 -0.55 -16.38 2.85
C GLU A 71 0.72 -15.56 3.21
N GLY A 72 0.65 -14.81 4.30
CA GLY A 72 1.73 -13.93 4.76
C GLY A 72 1.76 -12.53 4.14
N GLU A 73 0.85 -12.20 3.21
CA GLU A 73 0.68 -10.83 2.70
C GLU A 73 -0.39 -10.09 3.51
N MET A 74 -0.16 -8.82 3.83
CA MET A 74 -1.19 -7.92 4.36
C MET A 74 -1.97 -7.28 3.19
N PRO A 75 -3.29 -7.44 3.11
CA PRO A 75 -4.11 -6.86 2.05
C PRO A 75 -4.31 -5.36 2.27
N ILE A 76 -4.08 -4.57 1.21
CA ILE A 76 -4.41 -3.14 1.20
C ILE A 76 -5.28 -2.77 0.00
N VAL A 77 -6.04 -1.69 0.16
CA VAL A 77 -6.60 -0.92 -0.95
C VAL A 77 -5.90 0.43 -1.02
N ALA A 78 -5.12 0.65 -2.07
CA ALA A 78 -4.53 1.93 -2.40
C ALA A 78 -5.46 2.70 -3.32
N PHE A 79 -5.90 3.90 -2.93
CA PHE A 79 -6.90 4.63 -3.70
C PHE A 79 -6.70 6.14 -3.73
N ARG A 80 -7.19 6.75 -4.83
CA ARG A 80 -7.34 8.21 -4.96
C ARG A 80 -8.45 8.60 -5.94
N ARG A 81 -9.00 9.79 -5.72
CA ARG A 81 -9.79 10.53 -6.72
C ARG A 81 -8.87 11.34 -7.63
N ASP A 82 -9.38 11.86 -8.73
CA ASP A 82 -8.62 12.78 -9.56
C ASP A 82 -8.22 14.04 -8.77
N ARG A 83 -6.94 14.44 -8.88
CA ARG A 83 -6.29 15.57 -8.18
C ARG A 83 -6.20 15.43 -6.64
N GLU A 84 -6.50 14.26 -6.10
CA GLU A 84 -6.36 13.97 -4.67
C GLU A 84 -5.11 13.16 -4.35
N ARG A 85 -4.67 13.22 -3.08
CA ARG A 85 -3.58 12.38 -2.56
C ARG A 85 -4.01 10.91 -2.48
N TRP A 86 -3.04 10.02 -2.71
CA TRP A 86 -3.16 8.58 -2.44
C TRP A 86 -3.45 8.33 -0.96
N LYS A 87 -4.32 7.36 -0.70
CA LYS A 87 -4.70 6.86 0.61
C LYS A 87 -4.58 5.35 0.59
N VAL A 88 -4.33 4.77 1.76
CA VAL A 88 -4.28 3.32 1.96
C VAL A 88 -5.33 2.95 3.00
N CYS A 89 -6.09 1.91 2.71
CA CYS A 89 -6.98 1.24 3.66
C CYS A 89 -6.47 -0.18 3.85
N MET A 90 -6.54 -0.66 5.08
CA MET A 90 -6.21 -2.01 5.49
C MET A 90 -7.04 -2.37 6.73
N ASP A 91 -7.07 -3.65 7.10
CA ASP A 91 -7.77 -4.07 8.31
C ASP A 91 -7.03 -3.54 9.56
N ALA A 92 -7.79 -3.23 10.61
CA ALA A 92 -7.24 -2.55 11.79
C ALA A 92 -6.14 -3.39 12.48
N GLU A 93 -6.27 -4.72 12.44
CA GLU A 93 -5.29 -5.66 13.00
C GLU A 93 -3.92 -5.50 12.32
N ASP A 94 -3.88 -5.47 10.99
CA ASP A 94 -2.66 -5.26 10.21
C ASP A 94 -2.08 -3.85 10.46
N TRP A 95 -2.96 -2.84 10.55
CA TRP A 95 -2.52 -1.48 10.88
C TRP A 95 -1.84 -1.42 12.25
N PHE A 96 -2.42 -2.06 13.27
CA PHE A 96 -1.81 -2.11 14.60
C PHE A 96 -0.51 -2.93 14.62
N ALA A 97 -0.39 -3.96 13.77
CA ALA A 97 0.88 -4.68 13.61
C ALA A 97 2.00 -3.75 13.14
N ILE A 98 1.75 -2.95 12.09
CA ILE A 98 2.72 -1.97 11.59
C ILE A 98 2.95 -0.83 12.60
N TYR A 99 1.88 -0.35 13.25
CA TYR A 99 1.97 0.74 14.21
C TYR A 99 2.87 0.39 15.41
N ARG A 100 2.82 -0.86 15.90
CA ARG A 100 3.70 -1.33 16.97
C ARG A 100 5.18 -1.30 16.58
N GLU A 101 5.51 -1.61 15.33
CA GLU A 101 6.88 -1.51 14.84
C GLU A 101 7.35 -0.05 14.79
N TRP A 102 6.48 0.86 14.35
CA TRP A 102 6.77 2.30 14.42
C TRP A 102 6.98 2.77 15.87
N GLU A 103 6.08 2.40 16.78
CA GLU A 103 6.17 2.72 18.21
C GLU A 103 7.48 2.22 18.84
N ALA A 104 7.86 0.97 18.55
CA ALA A 104 9.13 0.39 19.00
C ALA A 104 10.35 1.18 18.49
N GLY A 105 10.33 1.64 17.23
CA GLY A 105 11.37 2.51 16.67
C GLY A 105 11.50 3.84 17.41
N GLN A 106 10.38 4.43 17.82
CA GLN A 106 10.39 5.68 18.61
C GLN A 106 11.00 5.50 20.00
N ASP A 107 10.74 4.36 20.64
CA ASP A 107 11.31 4.01 21.93
C ASP A 107 12.82 3.81 21.87
N LEU A 108 13.32 3.14 20.82
CA LEU A 108 14.75 3.00 20.57
C LEU A 108 15.42 4.36 20.41
N ALA A 109 14.87 5.23 19.55
CA ALA A 109 15.39 6.57 19.32
C ALA A 109 15.38 7.43 20.60
N ARG A 110 14.40 7.26 21.49
CA ARG A 110 14.34 7.95 22.78
C ARG A 110 15.43 7.46 23.74
N ARG A 111 15.66 6.14 23.81
CA ARG A 111 16.73 5.55 24.64
C ARG A 111 18.10 6.03 24.20
N GLU A 112 18.37 6.07 22.90
CA GLU A 112 19.64 6.56 22.34
C GLU A 112 19.91 8.03 22.70
N LYS A 113 18.87 8.88 22.64
CA LYS A 113 18.96 10.30 23.06
C LYS A 113 19.25 10.48 24.54
N ASN A 114 18.67 9.62 25.40
CA ASN A 114 18.88 9.68 26.84
C ASN A 114 20.26 9.18 27.27
N VAL A 115 20.88 8.27 26.51
CA VAL A 115 22.25 7.78 26.76
C VAL A 115 23.31 8.80 26.28
N SER A 116 22.99 9.59 25.26
CA SER A 116 23.92 10.56 24.64
C SER A 116 23.95 11.94 25.29
N MET A 117 23.13 12.19 26.32
CA MET A 117 23.18 13.37 27.18
C MET A 117 23.87 13.00 28.51
N PRO A 118 25.15 13.35 28.72
CA PRO A 118 25.76 13.23 30.04
C PRO A 118 24.97 14.12 31.00
N GLN A 119 24.66 13.62 32.20
CA GLN A 119 24.17 14.47 33.28
C GLN A 119 25.24 15.54 33.55
N MET A 120 24.94 16.80 33.21
CA MET A 120 25.66 17.98 33.70
C MET A 120 25.32 18.22 35.16
#